data_AF-A0A8J2WRM5-F1
#
_entry.id   AF-A0A8J2WRM5-F1
#
_cell.length_a   1.000
_cell.length_b   1.000
_cell.length_c   1.000
_cell.angle_alpha   90.00
_cell.angle_beta   90.00
_cell.angle_gamma   90.00
#
_symmetry.space_group_name_H-M   'P 1'
#
loop_
_entity.id
_entity.type
_entity.pdbx_description
1 polymer ?
#
loop_
_entity_poly.entity_id
_entity_poly.type
_entity_poly.pdbx_seq_one_letter_code
_entity_poly.pdbx_strand_id
1 'polypeptide(L)'
;MYDIQKAYQDAMGKKLNAEELLKSLKLEVEQLTTKILKTMEAITCCSNQLKEKALRGNPITNLEYIQMIIDEEKTNEKPGYEERIKSLEDVLERAKLTQDIILGSGKILTNC
;
A
#
# COMPACT_ATOMS: atom_id res chain seq x y z
N MET A 1 21.44 54.63 -16.93
CA MET A 1 21.75 53.61 -17.96
C MET A 1 22.54 52.45 -17.38
N TYR A 2 23.69 52.70 -16.74
CA TYR A 2 24.58 51.67 -16.18
C TYR A 2 23.94 50.80 -15.06
N ASP A 3 23.21 51.41 -14.12
CA ASP A 3 22.57 50.68 -13.01
C ASP A 3 21.54 49.63 -13.47
N ILE A 4 20.75 49.96 -14.50
CA ILE A 4 19.72 49.06 -15.02
C ILE A 4 20.35 47.83 -15.68
N GLN A 5 21.46 48.02 -16.39
CA GLN A 5 22.18 46.91 -17.04
C GLN A 5 22.79 45.95 -16.00
N LYS A 6 23.35 46.48 -14.91
CA LYS A 6 23.90 45.66 -13.83
C LYS A 6 22.82 44.86 -13.11
N ALA A 7 21.71 45.52 -12.75
CA ALA A 7 20.57 44.85 -12.11
C ALA A 7 19.97 43.75 -13.00
N TYR A 8 19.93 43.96 -14.33
CA TYR A 8 19.47 42.95 -15.28
C TYR A 8 20.38 41.71 -15.33
N GLN A 9 21.72 41.91 -15.37
CA GLN A 9 22.69 40.81 -15.37
C GLN A 9 22.63 40.01 -14.06
N ASP A 10 22.53 40.68 -12.91
CA ASP A 10 22.41 40.02 -11.60
C ASP A 10 21.11 39.20 -11.48
N ALA A 11 19.99 39.74 -11.95
CA ALA A 11 18.70 39.03 -11.97
C ALA A 11 18.75 37.80 -12.90
N MET A 12 19.41 37.93 -14.05
CA MET A 12 19.57 36.83 -15.00
C MET A 12 20.46 35.71 -14.43
N GLY A 13 21.57 36.06 -13.77
CA GLY A 13 22.43 35.08 -13.10
C GLY A 13 21.71 34.32 -11.98
N LYS A 14 20.93 35.02 -11.14
CA LYS A 14 20.12 34.38 -10.10
C LYS A 14 19.06 33.44 -10.68
N LYS A 15 18.43 33.81 -11.79
CA LYS A 15 17.44 32.98 -12.48
C LYS A 15 18.07 31.69 -13.02
N LEU A 16 19.23 31.78 -13.67
CA LEU A 16 19.95 30.60 -14.18
C LEU A 16 20.28 29.62 -13.06
N ASN A 17 20.81 30.11 -11.93
CA ASN A 17 21.10 29.26 -10.76
C ASN A 17 19.86 28.55 -10.21
N ALA A 18 18.71 29.22 -10.19
CA ALA A 18 17.45 28.63 -9.73
C ALA A 18 16.92 27.56 -10.71
N GLU A 19 17.06 27.79 -12.02
CA GLU A 19 16.68 26.83 -13.06
C GLU A 19 17.55 25.57 -13.02
N GLU A 20 18.86 25.72 -12.81
CA GLU A 20 19.79 24.61 -12.65
C GLU A 20 19.47 23.77 -11.41
N LEU A 21 19.20 24.41 -10.27
CA LEU A 21 18.78 23.72 -9.04
C LEU A 21 17.47 22.96 -9.24
N LEU A 22 16.47 23.58 -9.88
CA LEU A 22 15.19 22.95 -10.18
C LEU A 22 15.37 21.72 -11.07
N LYS A 23 16.25 21.80 -12.07
CA LYS A 23 16.57 20.67 -12.96
C LYS A 23 17.21 19.52 -12.18
N SER A 24 18.15 19.83 -11.29
CA SER A 24 18.79 18.82 -10.43
C SER A 24 17.77 18.10 -9.54
N LEU A 25 16.88 18.86 -8.88
CA LEU A 25 15.84 18.29 -8.02
C LEU A 25 14.87 17.39 -8.80
N LYS A 26 14.46 17.81 -10.00
CA LYS A 26 13.60 16.98 -10.87
C LYS A 26 14.26 15.65 -11.23
N LEU A 27 15.54 15.69 -11.60
CA LEU A 27 16.30 14.48 -11.92
C LEU A 27 16.39 13.54 -10.70
N GLU A 28 16.62 14.09 -9.51
CA GLU A 28 16.67 13.29 -8.28
C GLU A 28 15.32 12.63 -7.97
N VAL A 29 14.21 13.36 -8.13
CA VAL A 29 12.86 12.80 -7.99
C VAL A 29 12.60 11.68 -8.99
N GLU A 30 13.00 11.85 -10.25
CA GLU A 30 12.86 10.80 -11.28
C GLU A 30 13.69 9.55 -10.95
N GLN A 31 14.91 9.73 -10.46
CA GLN A 31 15.78 8.62 -10.03
C GLN A 31 15.20 7.87 -8.84
N LEU A 32 14.72 8.59 -7.82
CA LEU A 32 14.08 8.01 -6.64
C LEU A 32 12.79 7.26 -7.02
N THR A 33 11.96 7.86 -7.87
CA THR A 33 10.73 7.23 -8.39
C THR A 33 11.07 5.93 -9.13
N THR A 34 12.08 5.96 -10.00
CA THR A 34 12.58 4.77 -10.70
C THR A 34 13.02 3.68 -9.72
N LYS A 35 13.72 4.05 -8.65
CA LYS A 35 14.17 3.11 -7.61
C LYS A 35 12.99 2.48 -6.87
N ILE A 36 12.00 3.29 -6.49
CA ILE A 36 10.76 2.82 -5.85
C ILE A 36 10.07 1.78 -6.73
N LEU A 37 9.87 2.08 -8.02
CA LEU A 37 9.22 1.17 -8.95
C LEU A 37 9.95 -0.17 -9.07
N LYS A 38 11.29 -0.14 -9.21
CA LYS A 38 12.10 -1.36 -9.25
C LYS A 38 12.00 -2.17 -7.95
N THR A 39 11.96 -1.50 -6.80
CA THR A 39 11.78 -2.18 -5.52
C THR A 39 10.39 -2.82 -5.40
N MET A 40 9.33 -2.14 -5.85
CA MET A 40 7.98 -2.70 -5.86
C MET A 40 7.87 -3.91 -6.79
N GLU A 41 8.51 -3.85 -7.95
CA GLU A 41 8.60 -4.98 -8.88
C GLU A 41 9.31 -6.18 -8.25
N ALA A 42 10.44 -5.95 -7.57
CA ALA A 42 11.16 -6.98 -6.85
C ALA A 42 10.32 -7.61 -5.73
N ILE A 43 9.63 -6.79 -4.92
CA ILE A 43 8.74 -7.28 -3.85
C ILE A 43 7.63 -8.17 -4.44
N THR A 44 7.02 -7.72 -5.54
CA THR A 44 5.94 -8.46 -6.22
C THR A 44 6.45 -9.79 -6.76
N CYS A 45 7.62 -9.78 -7.42
CA CYS A 45 8.28 -10.98 -7.92
C CYS A 45 8.57 -11.96 -6.78
N CYS A 46 9.19 -11.50 -5.69
CA CYS A 46 9.48 -12.31 -4.51
C CYS A 46 8.19 -12.89 -3.90
N SER A 47 7.13 -12.08 -3.78
CA SER A 47 5.84 -12.58 -3.25
C SER A 47 5.25 -13.68 -4.12
N ASN A 48 5.31 -13.54 -5.45
CA ASN A 48 4.80 -14.54 -6.37
C ASN A 48 5.64 -15.82 -6.34
N GLN A 49 6.97 -15.71 -6.29
CA GLN A 49 7.87 -16.85 -6.13
C GLN A 49 7.64 -17.57 -4.80
N LEU A 50 7.42 -16.82 -3.72
CA LEU A 50 7.09 -17.41 -2.41
C LEU A 50 5.77 -18.18 -2.48
N LYS A 51 4.74 -17.64 -3.16
CA LYS A 51 3.46 -18.33 -3.38
C LYS A 51 3.62 -19.59 -4.22
N GLU A 52 4.41 -19.54 -5.29
CA GLU A 52 4.68 -20.69 -6.18
C GLU A 52 5.45 -21.80 -5.45
N LYS A 53 6.48 -21.42 -4.68
CA LYS A 53 7.35 -22.36 -3.94
C LYS A 53 6.74 -22.82 -2.62
N ALA A 54 5.61 -22.25 -2.20
CA ALA A 54 4.98 -22.65 -0.97
C ALA A 54 4.53 -24.10 -1.12
N LEU A 55 5.16 -25.01 -0.36
CA LEU A 55 4.85 -26.45 -0.35
C LEU A 55 3.38 -26.73 0.00
N ARG A 56 2.74 -25.77 0.67
CA ARG A 56 1.29 -25.64 0.86
C ARG A 56 0.94 -24.25 0.35
N GLY A 57 -0.26 -24.02 -0.18
CA GLY A 57 -0.73 -22.67 -0.52
C GLY A 57 -0.70 -21.74 0.70
N ASN A 58 -1.27 -20.53 0.60
CA ASN A 58 -1.33 -19.61 1.77
C ASN A 58 -1.79 -20.42 3.02
N PRO A 59 -0.92 -20.59 4.04
CA PRO A 59 -1.06 -21.69 5.00
C PRO A 59 -2.30 -21.56 5.87
N ILE A 60 -2.87 -20.35 5.88
CA ILE A 60 -4.13 -19.98 6.48
C ILE A 60 -4.87 -19.06 5.51
N THR A 61 -6.17 -19.29 5.38
CA THR A 61 -7.13 -18.48 4.64
C THR A 61 -7.35 -17.14 5.33
N ASN A 62 -7.96 -16.19 4.63
CA ASN A 62 -8.33 -14.90 5.23
C ASN A 62 -9.25 -15.08 6.46
N LEU A 63 -10.10 -16.11 6.46
CA LEU A 63 -10.95 -16.44 7.61
C LEU A 63 -10.12 -16.93 8.79
N GLU A 64 -9.19 -17.85 8.55
CA GLU A 64 -8.30 -18.39 9.59
C GLU A 64 -7.37 -17.30 10.15
N TYR A 65 -6.96 -16.33 9.33
CA TYR A 65 -6.19 -15.18 9.79
C TYR A 65 -7.00 -14.27 10.73
N ILE A 66 -8.24 -13.93 10.37
CA ILE A 66 -9.11 -13.11 11.24
C ILE A 66 -9.40 -13.85 12.55
N GLN A 67 -9.64 -15.16 12.49
CA GLN A 67 -9.84 -15.98 13.68
C GLN A 67 -8.62 -15.96 14.60
N MET A 68 -7.41 -16.07 14.05
CA MET A 68 -6.17 -15.99 14.81
C MET A 68 -6.01 -14.64 15.53
N ILE A 69 -6.39 -13.52 14.90
CA ILE A 69 -6.36 -12.20 15.54
C ILE A 69 -7.37 -12.13 16.70
N ILE A 70 -8.56 -12.69 16.54
CA ILE A 70 -9.56 -12.76 17.62
C ILE A 70 -9.01 -13.55 18.81
N ASP A 71 -8.36 -14.68 18.56
CA ASP A 71 -7.79 -15.53 19.60
C ASP A 71 -6.62 -14.84 20.31
N GLU A 72 -5.81 -14.08 19.57
CA GLU A 72 -4.74 -13.25 20.12
C GLU A 72 -5.31 -12.12 21.00
N GLU A 73 -6.36 -11.42 20.57
CA GLU A 73 -7.01 -10.37 21.36
C GLU A 73 -7.65 -10.92 22.65
N LYS A 74 -8.25 -12.13 22.59
CA LYS A 74 -8.78 -12.85 23.76
C LYS A 74 -7.69 -13.21 24.76
N THR A 75 -6.47 -13.46 24.29
CA THR A 75 -5.34 -13.84 25.16
C THR A 75 -4.61 -12.62 25.72
N ASN A 76 -4.50 -11.54 24.93
CA ASN A 76 -3.75 -10.34 25.30
C ASN A 76 -4.53 -9.40 26.23
N GLU A 77 -5.87 -9.42 26.19
CA GLU A 77 -6.80 -8.67 27.06
C GLU A 77 -6.42 -7.18 27.29
N LYS A 78 -5.87 -6.53 26.26
CA LYS A 78 -5.52 -5.10 26.34
C LYS A 78 -6.79 -4.26 26.51
N PRO A 79 -6.75 -3.09 27.18
CA PRO A 79 -7.92 -2.23 27.34
C PRO A 79 -8.69 -2.03 26.03
N GLY A 80 -10.01 -2.22 26.07
CA GLY A 80 -10.88 -2.16 24.89
C GLY A 80 -10.78 -3.37 23.95
N TYR A 81 -10.32 -4.54 24.44
CA TYR A 81 -10.26 -5.76 23.64
C TYR A 81 -11.65 -6.32 23.30
N GLU A 82 -12.65 -6.16 24.15
CA GLU A 82 -14.00 -6.66 23.89
C GLU A 82 -14.64 -5.98 22.67
N GLU A 83 -14.51 -4.66 22.54
CA GLU A 83 -15.02 -3.92 21.37
C GLU A 83 -14.24 -4.28 20.10
N ARG A 84 -12.92 -4.51 20.23
CA ARG A 84 -12.08 -4.95 19.11
C ARG A 84 -12.44 -6.37 18.66
N ILE A 85 -12.65 -7.31 19.59
CA ILE A 85 -13.12 -8.67 19.30
C ILE A 85 -14.45 -8.62 18.57
N LYS A 86 -15.44 -7.87 19.08
CA LYS A 86 -16.75 -7.75 18.43
C LYS A 86 -16.63 -7.20 17.00
N SER A 87 -15.79 -6.19 16.82
CA SER A 87 -15.53 -5.62 15.49
C SER A 87 -14.88 -6.64 14.54
N LEU A 88 -13.97 -7.48 15.06
CA LEU A 88 -13.31 -8.54 14.30
C LEU A 88 -14.27 -9.70 13.95
N GLU A 89 -15.18 -10.06 14.85
CA GLU A 89 -16.23 -11.05 14.60
C GLU A 89 -17.17 -10.58 13.48
N ASP A 90 -17.56 -9.31 13.47
CA ASP A 90 -18.34 -8.73 12.38
C ASP A 90 -17.61 -8.76 11.03
N VAL A 91 -16.29 -8.55 11.03
CA VAL A 91 -15.45 -8.67 9.83
C VAL A 91 -15.36 -10.12 9.36
N LEU A 92 -15.24 -11.07 10.29
CA LEU A 92 -15.20 -12.50 9.98
C LEU A 92 -16.48 -12.96 9.28
N GLU A 93 -17.65 -12.54 9.77
CA GLU A 93 -18.93 -12.88 9.15
C GLU A 93 -19.07 -12.29 7.73
N ARG A 94 -18.65 -11.04 7.53
CA ARG A 94 -18.62 -10.44 6.18
C ARG A 94 -17.67 -11.17 5.24
N ALA A 95 -16.52 -11.60 5.75
CA ALA A 95 -15.54 -12.35 4.97
C ALA A 95 -16.07 -13.72 4.55
N LYS A 96 -16.80 -14.43 5.42
CA LYS A 96 -17.49 -15.71 5.10
C LYS A 96 -18.51 -15.52 3.98
N LEU A 97 -19.40 -14.53 4.12
CA LEU A 97 -20.41 -14.21 3.11
C LEU A 97 -19.78 -13.90 1.75
N THR A 98 -18.70 -13.12 1.74
CA THR A 98 -17.98 -12.77 0.52
C THR A 98 -17.36 -14.01 -0.13
N GLN A 99 -16.80 -14.93 0.67
CA GLN A 99 -16.25 -16.19 0.19
C GLN A 99 -17.33 -17.09 -0.41
N ASP A 100 -18.50 -17.19 0.22
CA ASP A 100 -19.63 -17.99 -0.26
C ASP A 100 -20.18 -17.47 -1.60
N ILE A 101 -20.22 -16.14 -1.78
CA ILE A 101 -20.60 -15.49 -3.04
C ILE A 101 -19.57 -15.80 -4.13
N ILE A 102 -18.27 -15.66 -3.83
CA ILE A 102 -17.18 -15.92 -4.79
C ILE A 102 -17.14 -17.38 -5.23
N LEU A 103 -17.43 -18.31 -4.31
CA LEU A 103 -17.46 -19.75 -4.57
C LEU A 103 -18.77 -20.22 -5.23
N GLY A 104 -19.69 -19.31 -5.55
CA GLY A 104 -20.94 -19.64 -6.27
C GLY A 104 -21.90 -20.54 -5.49
N SER A 105 -21.73 -20.66 -4.18
CA SER A 105 -22.54 -21.52 -3.31
C SER A 105 -23.83 -20.82 -2.83
N GLY A 106 -23.90 -19.49 -3.00
CA GLY A 106 -25.10 -18.72 -2.71
C GLY A 106 -26.21 -19.03 -3.72
N LYS A 107 -27.34 -19.58 -3.26
CA LYS A 107 -28.59 -19.62 -4.03
C LYS A 107 -28.95 -18.20 -4.46
N ILE A 108 -28.65 -17.88 -5.71
CA ILE A 108 -29.13 -16.67 -6.36
C ILE A 108 -30.64 -16.85 -6.58
N LEU A 109 -31.47 -16.38 -5.64
CA LEU A 109 -32.83 -15.93 -5.97
C LEU A 109 -32.71 -14.52 -6.53
N THR A 110 -32.21 -14.41 -7.76
CA THR A 110 -32.49 -13.21 -8.57
C THR A 110 -33.37 -13.67 -9.70
N ASN A 111 -34.67 -13.35 -9.58
CA ASN A 111 -35.51 -13.19 -10.76
C ASN A 111 -34.96 -11.99 -11.54
N CYS A 112 -34.11 -12.28 -12.52
CA CYS A 112 -33.91 -11.51 -13.73
C CYS A 112 -33.76 -12.52 -14.87
#